data_AF-A0A067P663-F1
#
_entry.id   AF-A0A067P663-F1
#
_cell.length_a   1.000
_cell.length_b   1.000
_cell.length_c   1.000
_cell.angle_alpha   90.00
_cell.angle_beta   90.00
_cell.angle_gamma   90.00
#
_symmetry.space_group_name_H-M   'P 1'
#
loop_
_entity.id
_entity.type
_entity.pdbx_description
1 polymer ?
#
loop_
_entity_poly.entity_id
_entity_poly.type
_entity_poly.pdbx_seq_one_letter_code
_entity_poly.pdbx_strand_id
1 'polypeptide(L)'
;LRRPGTYMNLDKLPVNDSQPHFHPIHSFAHILLQIDTSDPQRKLHENYRKYDSPQGEIYPDDRYFLVSSSTSTIIQFRNLDFRMEKCVLDPTIPSHNVTSPDSGFEPSVRVDASSIVDVWMLDNTQELSRHTQWTYAPRRKTFFGSISLRGEGSRRIEFFCPSVSFSTFEFACSSSTPNCHVEFWQRKSNPPNGSWHLCVLGR
;
A
#
# COMPACT_ATOMS: atom_id res chain seq x y z
N LEU A 1 15.26 8.99 16.50
CA LEU A 1 16.62 8.81 15.95
C LEU A 1 16.51 8.08 14.62
N ARG A 2 17.12 8.61 13.54
CA ARG A 2 17.16 7.95 12.22
C ARG A 2 17.99 6.67 12.33
N ARG A 3 17.51 5.53 11.80
CA ARG A 3 18.30 4.29 11.78
C ARG A 3 19.57 4.52 10.93
N PRO A 4 20.77 4.12 11.40
CA PRO A 4 21.98 4.16 10.58
C PRO A 4 21.77 3.37 9.30
N GLY A 5 22.30 3.87 8.18
CA GLY A 5 22.23 3.17 6.90
C GLY A 5 23.01 1.85 6.98
N THR A 6 22.44 0.78 6.43
CA THR A 6 23.10 -0.53 6.34
C THR A 6 24.22 -0.57 5.30
N TYR A 7 24.27 0.42 4.41
CA TYR A 7 25.23 0.51 3.31
C TYR A 7 26.37 1.44 3.68
N MET A 8 27.39 0.91 4.36
CA MET A 8 28.56 1.70 4.76
C MET A 8 29.46 1.98 3.55
N ASN A 9 29.81 3.26 3.31
CA ASN A 9 30.69 3.75 2.24
C ASN A 9 30.21 3.51 0.80
N LEU A 10 28.97 3.05 0.59
CA LEU A 10 28.42 2.82 -0.75
C LEU A 10 28.19 4.14 -1.52
N ASP A 11 28.06 5.24 -0.79
CA ASP A 11 28.02 6.62 -1.28
C ASP A 11 29.33 7.06 -1.95
N LYS A 12 30.46 6.48 -1.53
CA LYS A 12 31.81 6.85 -1.99
C LYS A 12 32.24 6.15 -3.28
N LEU A 13 31.46 5.17 -3.76
CA LEU A 13 31.78 4.48 -5.00
C LEU A 13 31.54 5.41 -6.19
N PRO A 14 32.49 5.49 -7.15
CA PRO A 14 32.30 6.26 -8.37
C PRO A 14 31.15 5.64 -9.18
N VAL A 15 30.24 6.50 -9.62
CA VAL A 15 29.13 6.13 -10.50
C VAL A 15 29.64 6.33 -11.90
N ASN A 16 29.84 5.24 -12.63
CA ASN A 16 30.09 5.33 -14.06
C ASN A 16 28.73 5.21 -14.77
N ASP A 17 28.47 6.05 -15.77
CA ASP A 17 27.29 5.95 -16.65
C ASP A 17 27.20 4.62 -17.44
N SER A 18 28.25 3.78 -17.35
CA SER A 18 28.27 2.42 -17.88
C SER A 18 27.70 1.37 -16.91
N GLN A 19 27.21 1.77 -15.73
CA GLN A 19 26.54 0.84 -14.81
C GLN A 19 25.22 0.35 -15.41
N PRO A 20 24.89 -0.95 -15.26
CA PRO A 20 23.65 -1.49 -15.78
C PRO A 20 22.46 -0.80 -15.12
N HIS A 21 21.52 -0.32 -15.94
CA HIS A 21 20.24 0.15 -15.44
C HIS A 21 19.53 -1.00 -14.71
N PHE A 22 19.32 -0.84 -13.41
CA PHE A 22 18.55 -1.80 -12.64
C PHE A 22 17.10 -1.76 -13.07
N HIS A 23 16.50 -2.94 -13.27
CA HIS A 23 15.08 -3.03 -13.48
C HIS A 23 14.32 -2.49 -12.25
N PRO A 24 13.15 -1.88 -12.46
CA PRO A 24 12.33 -1.42 -11.35
C PRO A 24 12.03 -2.54 -10.35
N ILE A 25 12.21 -2.25 -9.06
CA ILE A 25 11.90 -3.23 -8.00
C ILE A 25 10.51 -2.91 -7.46
N HIS A 26 9.63 -3.91 -7.45
CA HIS A 26 8.29 -3.79 -6.89
C HIS A 26 8.29 -4.29 -5.46
N SER A 27 8.08 -3.38 -4.52
CA SER A 27 7.84 -3.69 -3.11
C SER A 27 6.35 -3.84 -2.87
N PHE A 28 5.97 -4.96 -2.29
CA PHE A 28 4.64 -5.13 -1.72
C PHE A 28 4.56 -4.33 -0.42
N ALA A 29 3.38 -3.85 -0.05
CA ALA A 29 3.19 -3.16 1.22
C ALA A 29 3.86 -3.96 2.36
N HIS A 30 4.36 -3.29 3.39
CA HIS A 30 4.79 -3.98 4.61
C HIS A 30 3.65 -4.08 5.62
N ILE A 31 2.82 -3.04 5.69
CA ILE A 31 1.67 -2.94 6.60
C ILE A 31 0.47 -2.39 5.83
N LEU A 32 -0.70 -2.91 6.15
CA LEU A 32 -1.99 -2.43 5.65
C LEU A 32 -3.00 -2.49 6.81
N LEU A 33 -3.47 -1.32 7.24
CA LEU A 33 -4.33 -1.14 8.41
C LEU A 33 -5.53 -0.28 8.04
N GLN A 34 -6.61 -0.36 8.78
CA GLN A 34 -7.80 0.46 8.58
C GLN A 34 -8.01 1.40 9.76
N ILE A 35 -8.72 2.49 9.49
CA ILE A 35 -9.23 3.44 10.48
C ILE A 35 -10.69 3.75 10.17
N ASP A 36 -11.48 3.93 11.22
CA ASP A 36 -12.82 4.48 11.09
C ASP A 36 -12.73 6.00 10.89
N THR A 37 -13.42 6.54 9.88
CA THR A 37 -13.44 7.98 9.59
C THR A 37 -14.13 8.78 10.69
N SER A 38 -15.01 8.13 11.46
CA SER A 38 -15.68 8.71 12.63
C SER A 38 -14.85 8.66 13.91
N ASP A 39 -13.75 7.90 13.95
CA ASP A 39 -12.92 7.81 15.16
C ASP A 39 -11.97 9.03 15.26
N PRO A 40 -12.18 9.96 16.20
CA PRO A 40 -11.31 11.13 16.36
C PRO A 40 -9.90 10.74 16.83
N GLN A 41 -9.75 9.58 17.48
CA GLN A 41 -8.44 9.08 17.90
C GLN A 41 -7.68 8.43 16.75
N ARG A 42 -8.37 8.03 15.67
CA ARG A 42 -7.82 7.33 14.49
C ARG A 42 -7.06 6.06 14.88
N LYS A 43 -7.68 5.20 15.68
CA LYS A 43 -7.12 3.91 16.08
C LYS A 43 -6.94 3.02 14.87
N LEU A 44 -5.74 2.49 14.70
CA LEU A 44 -5.44 1.52 13.66
C LEU A 44 -5.97 0.14 14.08
N HIS A 45 -6.59 -0.56 13.15
CA HIS A 45 -6.93 -1.97 13.29
C HIS A 45 -6.56 -2.74 12.02
N GLU A 46 -6.49 -4.07 12.12
CA GLU A 46 -6.21 -4.97 11.00
C GLU A 46 -7.29 -6.02 10.91
N ASN A 47 -7.86 -6.19 9.72
CA ASN A 47 -8.71 -7.33 9.41
C ASN A 47 -7.85 -8.45 8.84
N TYR A 48 -7.80 -9.57 9.55
CA TYR A 48 -7.09 -10.77 9.12
C TYR A 48 -8.04 -11.77 8.48
N ARG A 49 -7.57 -12.43 7.43
CA ARG A 49 -8.25 -13.61 6.88
C ARG A 49 -7.75 -14.84 7.64
N LYS A 50 -8.66 -15.75 7.94
CA LYS A 50 -8.33 -17.06 8.52
C LYS A 50 -9.15 -18.14 7.84
N TYR A 51 -8.62 -19.34 7.77
CA TYR A 51 -9.37 -20.50 7.30
C TYR A 51 -8.94 -21.75 8.05
N ASP A 52 -9.90 -22.65 8.24
CA ASP A 52 -9.65 -23.94 8.86
C ASP A 52 -9.09 -24.91 7.83
N SER A 53 -8.00 -25.57 8.18
CA SER A 53 -7.41 -26.66 7.42
C SER A 53 -7.39 -27.93 8.28
N PRO A 54 -7.24 -29.13 7.68
CA PRO A 54 -7.03 -30.35 8.45
C PRO A 54 -5.83 -30.29 9.41
N GLN A 55 -4.87 -29.39 9.15
CA GLN A 55 -3.67 -29.18 9.96
C GLN A 55 -3.84 -28.09 11.04
N GLY A 56 -5.03 -27.45 11.12
CA GLY A 56 -5.34 -26.37 12.06
C GLY A 56 -5.77 -25.08 11.36
N GLU A 57 -5.91 -24.01 12.13
CA GLU A 57 -6.28 -22.70 11.63
C GLU A 57 -5.07 -22.02 10.96
N ILE A 58 -5.23 -21.58 9.71
CA ILE A 58 -4.18 -20.92 8.92
C ILE A 58 -4.52 -19.44 8.76
N TYR A 59 -3.54 -18.58 9.04
CA TYR A 59 -3.58 -17.14 8.88
C TYR A 59 -2.66 -16.73 7.70
N PRO A 60 -3.18 -16.62 6.47
CA PRO A 60 -2.39 -16.17 5.33
C PRO A 60 -1.92 -14.72 5.49
N ASP A 61 -0.82 -14.34 4.84
CA ASP A 61 -0.35 -12.93 4.71
C ASP A 61 -1.18 -12.16 3.66
N ASP A 62 -2.48 -12.46 3.59
CA ASP A 62 -3.46 -11.75 2.78
C ASP A 62 -3.85 -10.46 3.49
N ARG A 63 -3.95 -9.36 2.74
CA ARG A 63 -4.17 -8.03 3.35
C ARG A 63 -5.42 -7.37 2.83
N TYR A 64 -6.26 -6.93 3.75
CA TYR A 64 -7.59 -6.42 3.43
C TYR A 64 -7.57 -4.93 3.10
N PHE A 65 -7.69 -4.56 1.84
CA PHE A 65 -7.87 -3.17 1.45
C PHE A 65 -9.35 -2.80 1.50
N LEU A 66 -9.71 -1.76 2.25
CA LEU A 66 -11.08 -1.22 2.32
C LEU A 66 -11.06 0.31 2.38
N VAL A 67 -11.72 0.93 1.42
CA VAL A 67 -12.05 2.36 1.46
C VAL A 67 -13.54 2.51 1.25
N SER A 68 -14.20 3.16 2.20
CA SER A 68 -15.62 3.47 2.16
C SER A 68 -15.90 4.84 2.80
N SER A 69 -17.16 5.25 2.83
CA SER A 69 -17.56 6.47 3.55
C SER A 69 -17.20 6.45 5.05
N SER A 70 -17.18 5.25 5.65
CA SER A 70 -16.88 5.04 7.07
C SER A 70 -15.44 4.62 7.35
N THR A 71 -14.68 4.20 6.34
CA THR A 71 -13.39 3.53 6.55
C THR A 71 -12.32 4.06 5.59
N SER A 72 -11.14 4.38 6.14
CA SER A 72 -9.94 4.68 5.35
C SER A 72 -8.88 3.61 5.58
N THR A 73 -8.06 3.34 4.58
CA THR A 73 -6.96 2.37 4.68
C THR A 73 -5.62 3.10 4.72
N ILE A 74 -4.72 2.63 5.58
CA ILE A 74 -3.34 3.11 5.70
C ILE A 74 -2.40 2.02 5.23
N ILE A 75 -1.51 2.37 4.30
CA ILE A 75 -0.48 1.48 3.76
C ILE A 75 0.88 2.05 4.10
N GLN A 76 1.78 1.21 4.63
CA GLN A 76 3.18 1.57 4.82
C GLN A 76 4.07 0.66 3.97
N PHE A 77 4.95 1.30 3.21
CA PHE A 77 6.05 0.66 2.49
C PHE A 77 7.38 0.95 3.16
N ARG A 78 8.31 0.00 3.02
CA ARG A 78 9.69 0.15 3.49
C ARG A 78 10.60 0.42 2.30
N ASN A 79 11.30 1.54 2.34
CA ASN A 79 12.25 1.94 1.31
C ASN A 79 13.63 1.44 1.76
N LEU A 80 14.14 0.38 1.14
CA LEU A 80 15.40 -0.25 1.56
C LEU A 80 16.57 0.11 0.64
N ASP A 81 16.33 0.06 -0.66
CA ASP A 81 17.41 0.05 -1.65
C ASP A 81 18.10 1.41 -1.76
N PHE A 82 19.43 1.39 -1.64
CA PHE A 82 20.27 2.57 -1.77
C PHE A 82 20.30 3.07 -3.22
N ARG A 83 20.17 4.40 -3.42
CA ARG A 83 20.12 5.06 -4.74
C ARG A 83 18.93 4.69 -5.63
N MET A 84 17.94 3.98 -5.10
CA MET A 84 16.65 3.72 -5.73
C MET A 84 15.57 4.65 -5.13
N GLU A 85 15.87 5.95 -5.03
CA GLU A 85 15.09 6.92 -4.24
C GLU A 85 14.00 7.64 -5.04
N LYS A 86 13.80 7.24 -6.30
CA LYS A 86 12.65 7.66 -7.10
C LYS A 86 11.57 6.59 -7.01
N CYS A 87 10.53 6.84 -6.23
CA CYS A 87 9.43 5.92 -6.02
C CYS A 87 8.22 6.25 -6.88
N VAL A 88 7.47 5.20 -7.24
CA VAL A 88 6.19 5.28 -7.92
C VAL A 88 5.19 4.39 -7.19
N LEU A 89 4.11 4.97 -6.67
CA LEU A 89 2.97 4.22 -6.17
C LEU A 89 2.14 3.76 -7.37
N ASP A 90 2.07 2.45 -7.57
CA ASP A 90 1.42 1.81 -8.72
C ASP A 90 0.21 0.98 -8.25
N PRO A 91 -1.03 1.49 -8.45
CA PRO A 91 -2.26 0.71 -8.30
C PRO A 91 -2.45 -0.34 -9.39
N THR A 92 -2.53 -1.60 -9.00
CA THR A 92 -3.08 -2.68 -9.82
C THR A 92 -4.47 -2.99 -9.31
N ILE A 93 -5.51 -2.60 -10.04
CA ILE A 93 -6.90 -2.80 -9.60
C ILE A 93 -7.59 -3.65 -10.66
N PRO A 94 -8.05 -4.86 -10.30
CA PRO A 94 -8.64 -5.78 -11.25
C PRO A 94 -9.96 -5.18 -11.75
N SER A 95 -10.22 -5.38 -13.04
CA SER A 95 -11.49 -5.01 -13.64
C SER A 95 -12.62 -5.84 -13.01
N HIS A 96 -13.83 -5.28 -13.01
CA HIS A 96 -15.07 -5.83 -12.44
C HIS A 96 -15.42 -7.29 -12.82
N ASN A 97 -14.69 -7.91 -13.75
CA ASN A 97 -15.06 -9.17 -14.38
C ASN A 97 -14.14 -10.35 -14.02
N VAL A 98 -13.21 -10.22 -13.07
CA VAL A 98 -12.33 -11.34 -12.65
C VAL A 98 -12.94 -12.10 -11.47
N THR A 99 -14.12 -12.68 -11.67
CA THR A 99 -14.58 -13.82 -10.87
C THR A 99 -13.97 -15.07 -11.48
N SER A 100 -12.75 -15.47 -11.08
CA SER A 100 -12.27 -16.81 -11.36
C SER A 100 -12.86 -17.79 -10.32
N PRO A 101 -13.68 -18.78 -10.73
CA PRO A 101 -14.28 -19.74 -9.79
C PRO A 101 -13.30 -20.78 -9.24
N ASP A 102 -12.07 -20.85 -9.77
CA ASP A 102 -11.18 -22.01 -9.64
C ASP A 102 -10.18 -21.97 -8.47
N SER A 103 -10.26 -20.98 -7.59
CA SER A 103 -9.60 -21.07 -6.28
C SER A 103 -10.69 -21.04 -5.23
N GLY A 104 -10.76 -22.02 -4.32
CA GLY A 104 -11.73 -22.11 -3.22
C GLY A 104 -11.71 -20.94 -2.21
N PHE A 105 -11.19 -19.79 -2.61
CA PHE A 105 -11.20 -18.51 -1.94
C PHE A 105 -11.98 -17.51 -2.80
N GLU A 106 -13.13 -17.05 -2.30
CA GLU A 106 -13.94 -16.02 -2.97
C GLU A 106 -13.06 -14.84 -3.45
N PRO A 107 -13.10 -14.48 -4.75
CA PRO A 107 -12.50 -13.26 -5.27
C PRO A 107 -13.40 -12.08 -4.86
N SER A 108 -13.33 -11.68 -3.59
CA SER A 108 -14.14 -10.59 -3.05
C SER A 108 -13.52 -9.24 -3.46
N VAL A 109 -13.56 -8.92 -4.75
CA VAL A 109 -13.29 -7.56 -5.21
C VAL A 109 -14.63 -6.86 -5.39
N ARG A 110 -14.87 -5.80 -4.62
CA ARG A 110 -16.05 -4.94 -4.73
C ARG A 110 -15.58 -3.52 -4.88
N VAL A 111 -15.81 -2.94 -6.04
CA VAL A 111 -15.37 -1.58 -6.34
C VAL A 111 -16.54 -0.86 -6.97
N ASP A 112 -16.99 0.28 -6.47
CA ASP A 112 -18.01 1.04 -7.21
C ASP A 112 -17.36 1.76 -8.39
N ALA A 113 -17.96 1.66 -9.58
CA ALA A 113 -17.38 2.17 -10.82
C ALA A 113 -17.15 3.70 -10.82
N SER A 114 -17.86 4.43 -9.97
CA SER A 114 -17.72 5.86 -9.75
C SER A 114 -16.75 6.22 -8.61
N SER A 115 -16.15 5.25 -7.92
CA SER A 115 -15.27 5.51 -6.78
C SER A 115 -14.02 6.29 -7.18
N ILE A 116 -13.77 7.38 -6.45
CA ILE A 116 -12.52 8.13 -6.51
C ILE A 116 -11.88 8.11 -5.13
N VAL A 117 -10.63 7.67 -5.07
CA VAL A 117 -9.87 7.54 -3.83
C VAL A 117 -8.80 8.63 -3.75
N ASP A 118 -8.84 9.42 -2.68
CA ASP A 118 -7.82 10.41 -2.36
C ASP A 118 -6.65 9.74 -1.64
N VAL A 119 -5.43 10.06 -2.07
CA VAL A 119 -4.19 9.54 -1.51
C VAL A 119 -3.45 10.65 -0.75
N TRP A 120 -3.18 10.39 0.52
CA TRP A 120 -2.49 11.30 1.42
C TRP A 120 -1.20 10.68 1.93
N MET A 121 -0.09 11.41 1.88
CA MET A 121 1.11 11.07 2.64
C MET A 121 0.85 11.34 4.13
N LEU A 122 1.27 10.42 4.98
CA LEU A 122 1.20 10.61 6.43
C LEU A 122 2.52 11.12 7.00
N ASP A 123 2.44 11.91 8.06
CA ASP A 123 3.63 12.40 8.76
C ASP A 123 4.15 11.35 9.74
N ASN A 124 4.85 10.34 9.20
CA ASN A 124 5.57 9.39 10.02
C ASN A 124 6.98 9.10 9.52
N THR A 125 7.81 8.71 10.48
CA THR A 125 9.20 8.30 10.25
C THR A 125 9.49 6.93 10.86
N GLN A 126 8.50 6.35 11.53
CA GLN A 126 8.60 5.11 12.26
C GLN A 126 7.75 4.03 11.61
N GLU A 127 8.19 2.80 11.78
CA GLU A 127 7.46 1.59 11.43
C GLU A 127 6.16 1.59 12.23
N LEU A 128 5.03 1.47 11.54
CA LEU A 128 3.79 1.11 12.21
C LEU A 128 3.94 -0.33 12.71
N SER A 129 3.20 -0.73 13.73
CA SER A 129 3.30 -2.10 14.24
C SER A 129 1.91 -2.68 14.42
N ARG A 130 1.76 -3.91 13.93
CA ARG A 130 0.57 -4.74 14.10
C ARG A 130 0.41 -5.25 15.53
N HIS A 131 1.51 -5.34 16.27
CA HIS A 131 1.57 -6.06 17.54
C HIS A 131 1.62 -5.14 18.77
N THR A 132 1.85 -3.83 18.57
CA THR A 132 1.67 -2.83 19.64
C THR A 132 0.24 -2.33 19.56
N GLN A 133 -0.59 -2.88 20.43
CA GLN A 133 -2.04 -3.02 20.31
C GLN A 133 -2.87 -1.76 20.00
N TRP A 134 -2.32 -0.54 20.02
CA TRP A 134 -3.10 0.69 19.92
C TRP A 134 -2.27 1.85 19.36
N THR A 135 -1.67 1.65 18.19
CA THR A 135 -0.97 2.76 17.50
C THR A 135 -2.02 3.61 16.79
N TYR A 136 -1.98 4.92 16.98
CA TYR A 136 -2.86 5.85 16.28
C TYR A 136 -2.29 6.18 14.89
N ALA A 137 -3.17 6.37 13.91
CA ALA A 137 -2.75 6.79 12.59
C ALA A 137 -2.09 8.17 12.63
N PRO A 138 -0.90 8.34 12.02
CA PRO A 138 -0.30 9.64 11.90
C PRO A 138 -1.22 10.59 11.11
N ARG A 139 -0.98 11.90 11.29
CA ARG A 139 -1.75 12.94 10.62
C ARG A 139 -1.40 12.99 9.13
N ARG A 140 -2.37 13.39 8.32
CA ARG A 140 -2.16 13.70 6.90
C ARG A 140 -1.17 14.87 6.79
N LYS A 141 -0.13 14.69 5.98
CA LYS A 141 0.93 15.65 5.73
C LYS A 141 0.76 16.35 4.39
N THR A 142 0.63 15.55 3.34
CA THR A 142 0.65 16.04 1.95
C THR A 142 -0.42 15.29 1.16
N PHE A 143 -1.23 16.03 0.40
CA PHE A 143 -2.13 15.42 -0.58
C PHE A 143 -1.34 15.07 -1.84
N PHE A 144 -1.38 13.81 -2.26
CA PHE A 144 -0.68 13.37 -3.47
C PHE A 144 -1.56 13.41 -4.72
N GLY A 145 -2.87 13.22 -4.55
CA GLY A 145 -3.82 13.23 -5.66
C GLY A 145 -4.96 12.26 -5.44
N SER A 146 -5.86 12.24 -6.42
CA SER A 146 -7.00 11.33 -6.46
C SER A 146 -6.82 10.31 -7.58
N ILE A 147 -7.20 9.08 -7.31
CA ILE A 147 -7.14 7.96 -8.23
C ILE A 147 -8.57 7.54 -8.55
N SER A 148 -8.94 7.65 -9.82
CA SER A 148 -10.19 7.10 -10.35
C SER A 148 -10.00 5.61 -10.62
N LEU A 149 -10.99 4.82 -10.23
CA LEU A 149 -10.97 3.37 -10.41
C LEU A 149 -11.63 2.91 -11.72
N ARG A 150 -12.00 3.87 -12.59
CA ARG A 150 -12.52 3.60 -13.93
C ARG A 150 -11.38 3.20 -14.87
N GLY A 151 -11.62 2.15 -15.65
CA GLY A 151 -10.65 1.43 -16.48
C GLY A 151 -9.70 2.26 -17.35
N GLU A 152 -8.50 1.69 -17.49
CA GLU A 152 -7.30 2.13 -18.21
C GLU A 152 -6.69 3.46 -17.75
N GLY A 153 -5.66 3.35 -16.91
CA GLY A 153 -4.80 4.46 -16.50
C GLY A 153 -4.94 4.84 -15.04
N SER A 154 -4.94 3.86 -14.13
CA SER A 154 -4.78 4.13 -12.71
C SER A 154 -3.53 5.03 -12.54
N ARG A 155 -3.74 6.23 -11.98
CA ARG A 155 -2.70 7.27 -12.00
C ARG A 155 -1.55 6.85 -11.11
N ARG A 156 -0.40 6.62 -11.72
CA ARG A 156 0.88 6.45 -11.03
C ARG A 156 1.28 7.74 -10.33
N ILE A 157 1.70 7.62 -9.07
CA ILE A 157 2.12 8.77 -8.26
C ILE A 157 3.62 8.66 -8.03
N GLU A 158 4.40 9.55 -8.64
CA GLU A 158 5.85 9.62 -8.45
C GLU A 158 6.21 10.51 -7.26
N PHE A 159 7.18 10.09 -6.45
CA PHE A 159 7.66 10.86 -5.31
C PHE A 159 9.10 10.46 -4.92
N PHE A 160 9.77 11.33 -4.17
CA PHE A 160 11.08 11.03 -3.60
C PHE A 160 10.94 10.21 -2.32
N CYS A 161 11.67 9.10 -2.23
CA CYS A 161 11.62 8.17 -1.10
C CYS A 161 13.04 7.87 -0.60
N PRO A 162 13.45 8.44 0.55
CA PRO A 162 14.80 8.24 1.05
C PRO A 162 15.09 6.75 1.31
N SER A 163 16.31 6.29 1.05
CA SER A 163 16.71 4.94 1.44
C SER A 163 16.69 4.78 2.97
N VAL A 164 16.39 3.56 3.42
CA VAL A 164 16.25 3.19 4.85
C VAL A 164 15.20 4.05 5.56
N SER A 165 14.05 4.26 4.90
CA SER A 165 12.93 5.01 5.45
C SER A 165 11.59 4.32 5.19
N PHE A 166 10.50 4.96 5.61
CA PHE A 166 9.14 4.47 5.39
C PHE A 166 8.35 5.48 4.58
N SER A 167 7.56 4.98 3.63
CA SER A 167 6.56 5.76 2.91
C SER A 167 5.19 5.29 3.37
N THR A 168 4.42 6.18 4.01
CA THR A 168 3.11 5.82 4.55
C THR A 168 2.03 6.67 3.94
N PHE A 169 0.97 6.01 3.49
CA PHE A 169 -0.14 6.59 2.76
C PHE A 169 -1.46 6.28 3.45
N GLU A 170 -2.39 7.22 3.40
CA GLU A 170 -3.80 7.02 3.72
C GLU A 170 -4.62 7.15 2.45
N PHE A 171 -5.54 6.20 2.26
CA PHE A 171 -6.50 6.12 1.18
C PHE A 171 -7.88 6.35 1.76
N ALA A 172 -8.56 7.37 1.27
CA ALA A 172 -9.90 7.76 1.73
C ALA A 172 -10.80 8.09 0.55
N CYS A 173 -12.12 8.02 0.72
CA CYS A 173 -13.03 8.50 -0.31
C CYS A 173 -12.78 9.98 -0.61
N SER A 174 -12.81 10.32 -1.89
CA SER A 174 -12.69 11.70 -2.32
C SER A 174 -13.91 12.52 -1.90
N SER A 175 -13.71 13.80 -1.61
CA SER A 175 -14.82 14.74 -1.38
C SER A 175 -15.81 14.80 -2.55
N SER A 176 -15.36 14.49 -3.76
CA SER A 176 -16.19 14.39 -4.96
C SER A 176 -17.11 13.15 -4.98
N THR A 177 -16.71 12.08 -4.30
CA THR A 177 -17.44 10.79 -4.23
C THR A 177 -17.41 10.26 -2.79
N PRO A 178 -18.13 10.92 -1.86
CA PRO A 178 -18.05 10.61 -0.43
C PRO A 178 -18.57 9.20 -0.09
N ASN A 179 -19.43 8.64 -0.94
CA ASN A 179 -19.95 7.28 -0.84
C ASN A 179 -19.21 6.32 -1.78
N CYS A 180 -17.89 6.41 -1.82
CA CYS A 180 -17.09 5.45 -2.58
C CYS A 180 -17.07 4.09 -1.87
N HIS A 181 -16.81 3.01 -2.60
CA HIS A 181 -16.59 1.67 -2.03
C HIS A 181 -15.53 0.95 -2.83
N VAL A 182 -14.46 0.55 -2.15
CA VAL A 182 -13.30 -0.14 -2.75
C VAL A 182 -12.81 -1.17 -1.77
N GLU A 183 -13.00 -2.44 -2.10
CA GLU A 183 -12.77 -3.55 -1.19
C GLU A 183 -12.11 -4.70 -1.96
N PHE A 184 -10.98 -5.18 -1.47
CA PHE A 184 -10.33 -6.38 -1.99
C PHE A 184 -9.27 -6.93 -1.03
N TRP A 185 -8.92 -8.21 -1.21
CA TRP A 185 -7.77 -8.82 -0.54
C TRP A 185 -6.54 -8.82 -1.46
N GLN A 186 -5.45 -8.22 -0.98
CA GLN A 186 -4.15 -8.30 -1.62
C GLN A 186 -3.48 -9.62 -1.28
N ARG A 187 -3.09 -10.40 -2.30
CA ARG A 187 -2.38 -11.68 -2.15
C ARG A 187 -0.99 -11.60 -2.74
N LYS A 188 0.02 -12.09 -2.02
CA LYS A 188 1.42 -12.06 -2.48
C LYS A 188 1.74 -13.19 -3.47
N SER A 189 1.21 -14.39 -3.25
CA SER A 189 1.62 -15.62 -3.97
C SER A 189 0.83 -15.90 -5.25
N ASN A 190 -0.40 -15.40 -5.34
CA ASN A 190 -1.28 -15.64 -6.48
C ASN A 190 -2.19 -14.41 -6.64
N PRO A 191 -1.79 -13.38 -7.41
CA PRO A 191 -2.58 -12.17 -7.56
C PRO A 191 -3.49 -12.21 -8.79
N PRO A 192 -4.77 -12.66 -8.67
CA PRO A 192 -5.83 -12.19 -9.55
C PRO A 192 -6.59 -10.98 -8.95
N ASN A 193 -6.22 -10.55 -7.74
CA ASN A 193 -6.92 -9.52 -6.96
C ASN A 193 -6.14 -8.19 -6.93
N GLY A 194 -6.80 -7.09 -6.54
CA GLY A 194 -6.17 -5.77 -6.45
C GLY A 194 -4.96 -5.73 -5.53
N SER A 195 -3.99 -4.90 -5.88
CA SER A 195 -2.77 -4.70 -5.11
C SER A 195 -2.23 -3.28 -5.29
N TRP A 196 -1.59 -2.79 -4.23
CA TRP A 196 -0.84 -1.54 -4.23
C TRP A 196 0.63 -1.89 -4.14
N HIS A 197 1.40 -1.50 -5.15
CA HIS A 197 2.83 -1.72 -5.20
C HIS A 197 3.59 -0.40 -5.11
N LEU A 198 4.73 -0.45 -4.45
CA LEU A 198 5.71 0.62 -4.53
C LEU A 198 6.82 0.19 -5.48
N CYS A 199 6.90 0.84 -6.63
CA CYS A 199 7.96 0.66 -7.60
C CYS A 199 9.09 1.63 -7.29
N VAL A 200 10.31 1.14 -7.07
CA VAL A 200 11.50 1.98 -6.92
C VAL A 200 12.31 1.97 -8.21
N LEU A 201 12.78 3.14 -8.64
CA LEU A 201 13.56 3.35 -9.85
C LEU A 201 14.99 3.73 -9.47
N GLY A 202 15.95 3.08 -10.11
CA GLY A 202 17.36 3.45 -10.03
C GLY A 202 17.62 4.77 -10.74
N ARG A 203 18.63 5.49 -10.26
CA ARG A 203 19.23 6.60 -11.01
C ARG A 203 20.06 6.10 -12.18
#